data_AF-A0A8K0CUZ5-F1
#
_entry.id   AF-A0A8K0CUZ5-F1
#
_cell.length_a   1.000
_cell.length_b   1.000
_cell.length_c   1.000
_cell.angle_alpha   90.00
_cell.angle_beta   90.00
_cell.angle_gamma   90.00
#
_symmetry.space_group_name_H-M   'P 1'
#
loop_
_entity.id
_entity.type
_entity.pdbx_description
1 polymer ?
#
loop_
_entity_poly.entity_id
_entity_poly.type
_entity_poly.pdbx_seq_one_letter_code
_entity_poly.pdbx_strand_id
1 'polypeptide(L)'
;MGSNPVIMFQDNNESQGQESKTQMAVHVKIYSCTSSYNTEILCSIMPEITNNLPTSYFDKNEISLPKNVNLSNPEFNIPDKISILLGADV
;
A
#
# COMPACT_ATOMS: atom_id res chain seq x y z
N MET A 1 -41.73 5.78 8.72
CA MET A 1 -41.51 6.48 7.44
C MET A 1 -41.02 7.87 7.81
N GLY A 2 -39.74 8.22 7.83
CA GLY A 2 -38.61 7.83 6.99
C GLY A 2 -38.18 9.09 6.24
N SER A 3 -37.16 9.79 6.75
CA SER A 3 -36.33 10.77 6.03
C SER A 3 -35.18 11.18 6.95
N ASN A 4 -34.00 10.56 6.75
CA ASN A 4 -32.74 11.13 7.24
C ASN A 4 -32.28 12.20 6.24
N PRO A 5 -31.72 13.33 6.69
CA PRO A 5 -31.23 14.36 5.79
C PRO A 5 -30.03 13.86 4.98
N VAL A 6 -30.05 14.19 3.69
CA VAL A 6 -29.00 13.93 2.71
C VAL A 6 -27.79 14.81 3.03
N ILE A 7 -26.62 14.22 3.23
CA ILE A 7 -25.35 14.96 3.23
C ILE A 7 -24.70 14.74 1.86
N MET A 8 -24.70 15.81 1.07
CA MET A 8 -24.01 15.91 -0.21
C MET A 8 -22.55 16.26 0.06
N PHE A 9 -21.61 15.44 -0.39
CA PHE A 9 -20.24 15.87 -0.63
C PHE A 9 -20.06 15.98 -2.14
N GLN A 10 -19.99 17.21 -2.63
CA GLN A 10 -19.56 17.52 -3.99
C GLN A 10 -18.10 17.93 -3.91
N ASP A 11 -17.20 17.10 -4.43
CA ASP A 11 -15.86 17.53 -4.81
C ASP A 11 -15.75 17.49 -6.33
N ASN A 12 -15.93 18.66 -6.94
CA ASN A 12 -15.62 18.90 -8.33
C ASN A 12 -14.11 19.15 -8.45
N ASN A 13 -13.32 18.10 -8.66
CA ASN A 13 -12.04 18.20 -9.37
C ASN A 13 -11.60 16.82 -9.90
N GLU A 14 -11.53 16.72 -11.23
CA GLU A 14 -11.12 15.52 -11.94
C GLU A 14 -9.63 15.24 -11.76
N SER A 15 -9.34 14.24 -10.94
CA SER A 15 -8.30 13.24 -11.19
C SER A 15 -8.94 11.94 -10.73
N GLN A 16 -9.06 10.94 -11.60
CA GLN A 16 -9.79 9.69 -11.35
C GLN A 16 -9.15 8.89 -10.20
N GLY A 17 -9.39 9.31 -8.96
CA GLY A 17 -9.15 8.56 -7.75
C GLY A 17 -10.39 7.72 -7.50
N GLN A 18 -10.27 6.41 -7.69
CA GLN A 18 -11.33 5.49 -7.34
C GLN A 18 -11.50 5.51 -5.81
N GLU A 19 -12.59 6.10 -5.31
CA GLU A 19 -12.91 6.04 -3.89
C GLU A 19 -13.16 4.58 -3.49
N SER A 20 -12.21 3.99 -2.75
CA SER A 20 -12.38 2.66 -2.20
C SER A 20 -13.08 2.76 -0.85
N LYS A 21 -14.35 2.36 -0.81
CA LYS A 21 -15.11 2.27 0.44
C LYS A 21 -14.52 1.15 1.31
N THR A 22 -13.76 1.52 2.34
CA THR A 22 -13.22 0.59 3.32
C THR A 22 -14.35 0.05 4.21
N GLN A 23 -14.53 -1.27 4.27
CA GLN A 23 -15.58 -1.89 5.09
C GLN A 23 -15.06 -2.50 6.40
N MET A 24 -13.75 -2.76 6.49
CA MET A 24 -13.11 -3.38 7.64
C MET A 24 -11.70 -2.84 7.85
N ALA A 25 -11.28 -2.79 9.12
CA ALA A 25 -9.91 -2.52 9.53
C ALA A 25 -9.43 -3.60 10.50
N VAL A 26 -8.13 -3.85 10.53
CA VAL A 26 -7.50 -4.88 11.37
C VAL A 26 -6.23 -4.36 12.00
N HIS A 27 -6.02 -4.70 13.28
CA HIS A 27 -4.75 -4.47 13.96
C HIS A 27 -3.76 -5.55 13.56
N VAL A 28 -2.61 -5.15 13.00
CA VAL A 28 -1.53 -6.04 12.61
C VAL A 28 -0.30 -5.71 13.44
N LYS A 29 0.33 -6.74 14.01
CA LYS A 29 1.63 -6.61 14.67
C LYS A 29 2.72 -7.07 13.72
N ILE A 30 3.63 -6.17 13.38
CA ILE A 30 4.77 -6.44 12.51
C ILE A 30 6.08 -6.46 13.30
N TYR A 31 7.01 -7.31 12.88
CA TYR A 31 8.31 -7.50 13.52
C TYR A 31 9.41 -7.14 12.55
N SER A 32 10.44 -6.45 13.04
CA SER A 32 11.66 -6.20 12.26
C SER A 32 12.39 -7.52 11.99
N CYS A 33 12.85 -7.72 10.76
CA CYS A 33 13.66 -8.89 10.40
C CYS A 33 15.12 -8.77 10.84
N THR A 34 15.56 -7.60 11.31
CA THR A 34 16.97 -7.28 11.57
C THR A 34 17.22 -6.77 13.00
N SER A 35 16.17 -6.55 13.79
CA SER A 35 16.27 -6.05 15.16
C SER A 35 15.12 -6.59 16.02
N SER A 36 15.15 -6.33 17.33
CA SER A 36 14.05 -6.65 18.24
C SER A 36 12.84 -5.70 18.12
N TYR A 37 12.89 -4.72 17.22
CA TYR A 37 11.81 -3.77 17.02
C TYR A 37 10.55 -4.47 16.50
N ASN A 38 9.40 -4.06 17.03
CA ASN A 38 8.09 -4.44 16.55
C ASN A 38 7.12 -3.27 16.75
N THR A 39 6.08 -3.21 15.94
CA THR A 39 5.04 -2.19 16.06
C THR A 39 3.67 -2.77 15.71
N GLU A 40 2.64 -2.15 16.25
CA GLU A 40 1.25 -2.43 15.89
C GLU A 40 0.76 -1.32 14.95
N ILE A 41 0.11 -1.71 13.86
CA ILE A 41 -0.45 -0.80 12.86
C ILE A 41 -1.93 -1.15 12.64
N LEU A 42 -2.74 -0.14 12.37
CA LEU A 42 -4.12 -0.32 11.95
C LEU A 42 -4.18 -0.30 10.42
N CYS A 43 -4.59 -1.42 9.82
CA CYS A 43 -4.67 -1.57 8.37
C CYS A 43 -6.12 -1.52 7.89
N SER A 44 -6.36 -0.83 6.78
CA SER A 44 -7.61 -0.94 6.01
C SER A 44 -7.58 -2.24 5.18
N ILE A 45 -8.68 -2.99 5.19
CA ILE A 45 -8.84 -4.18 4.34
C ILE A 45 -9.51 -3.77 3.03
N MET A 46 -8.83 -4.04 1.93
CA MET A 46 -9.31 -3.80 0.57
C MET A 46 -9.32 -5.13 -0.23
N PRO A 47 -10.28 -5.33 -1.16
CA PRO A 47 -10.30 -6.52 -2.01
C PRO A 47 -9.03 -6.67 -2.86
N GLU A 48 -8.45 -5.53 -3.26
CA GLU A 48 -7.20 -5.43 -4.00
C GLU A 48 -6.49 -4.16 -3.54
N ILE A 49 -5.20 -4.27 -3.23
CA ILE A 49 -4.38 -3.13 -2.74
C ILE A 49 -3.79 -2.39 -3.94
N THR A 50 -3.15 -3.14 -4.84
CA THR A 50 -2.57 -2.67 -6.11
C THR A 50 -2.59 -3.81 -7.12
N ASN A 51 -2.37 -3.49 -8.41
CA ASN A 51 -1.87 -4.46 -9.38
C ASN A 51 -0.51 -5.01 -8.95
N ASN A 52 0.02 -6.00 -9.69
CA ASN A 52 1.39 -6.47 -9.50
C ASN A 52 2.40 -5.31 -9.54
N LEU A 53 3.36 -5.33 -8.62
CA LEU A 53 4.44 -4.37 -8.52
C LEU A 53 5.80 -5.08 -8.67
N PRO A 54 6.72 -4.53 -9.48
CA PRO A 54 6.52 -3.43 -10.43
C PRO A 54 5.47 -3.77 -11.49
N THR A 55 4.89 -2.77 -12.16
CA THR A 55 3.87 -3.00 -13.20
C THR A 55 4.40 -3.76 -14.42
N SER A 56 5.73 -3.79 -14.58
CA SER A 56 6.44 -4.54 -15.60
C SER A 56 7.79 -5.00 -15.07
N TYR A 57 8.30 -6.08 -15.63
CA TYR A 57 9.67 -6.51 -15.38
C TYR A 57 10.67 -5.42 -15.78
N PHE A 58 11.79 -5.34 -15.07
CA PHE A 58 12.97 -4.58 -15.50
C PHE A 58 14.27 -5.30 -15.13
N ASP A 59 15.36 -4.97 -15.81
CA ASP A 59 16.68 -5.51 -15.49
C ASP A 59 17.28 -4.77 -14.28
N LYS A 60 17.70 -5.53 -13.25
CA LYS A 60 18.35 -5.00 -12.05
C LYS A 60 19.60 -4.18 -12.38
N ASN A 61 20.27 -4.47 -13.50
CA ASN A 61 21.49 -3.79 -13.92
C ASN A 61 21.23 -2.43 -14.59
N GLU A 62 20.00 -2.15 -15.02
CA GLU A 62 19.62 -0.87 -15.63
C GLU A 62 19.43 0.23 -14.58
N ILE A 63 19.31 -0.13 -13.30
CA ILE A 63 19.18 0.82 -12.20
C ILE A 63 20.46 0.86 -11.35
N SER A 64 20.86 2.07 -10.97
CA SER A 64 21.99 2.26 -10.05
C SER A 64 21.51 2.28 -8.61
N LEU A 65 21.55 1.13 -7.94
CA LEU A 65 21.30 1.07 -6.50
C LEU A 65 22.48 1.65 -5.70
N PRO A 66 22.24 2.39 -4.61
CA PRO A 66 23.31 2.83 -3.74
C PRO A 66 24.08 1.64 -3.17
N LYS A 67 25.40 1.79 -3.05
CA LYS A 67 26.25 0.76 -2.45
C LYS A 67 25.79 0.52 -1.01
N ASN A 68 25.56 -0.75 -0.66
CA ASN A 68 25.13 -1.23 0.66
C ASN A 68 23.65 -1.03 1.00
N VAL A 69 22.76 -0.82 0.03
CA VAL A 69 21.32 -0.96 0.25
C VAL A 69 20.92 -2.43 0.16
N ASN A 70 20.37 -2.97 1.25
CA ASN A 70 19.74 -4.27 1.25
C ASN A 70 18.22 -4.10 1.07
N LEU A 71 17.72 -4.45 -0.11
CA LEU A 71 16.29 -4.41 -0.38
C LEU A 71 15.62 -5.61 0.28
N SER A 72 14.46 -5.38 0.90
CA SER A 72 13.73 -6.43 1.60
C SER A 72 13.19 -7.53 0.67
N ASN A 73 13.10 -7.27 -0.64
CA ASN A 73 12.70 -8.24 -1.65
C ASN A 73 13.83 -8.38 -2.70
N PRO A 74 14.49 -9.56 -2.80
CA PRO A 74 15.46 -9.83 -3.86
C PRO A 74 14.87 -9.78 -5.27
N GLU A 75 13.58 -10.08 -5.44
CA GLU A 75 12.86 -10.10 -6.72
C GLU A 75 12.00 -8.84 -6.94
N PHE A 76 12.44 -7.69 -6.40
CA PHE A 76 11.77 -6.39 -6.53
C PHE A 76 11.60 -5.88 -7.98
N ASN A 77 12.22 -6.56 -8.95
CA ASN A 77 12.17 -6.22 -10.36
C ASN A 77 11.17 -7.07 -11.17
N ILE A 78 10.53 -8.06 -10.53
CA ILE A 78 9.57 -8.97 -11.17
C ILE A 78 8.15 -8.59 -10.70
N PRO A 79 7.17 -8.39 -11.61
CA PRO A 79 5.80 -8.08 -11.24
C PRO A 79 5.18 -9.13 -10.33
N ASP A 80 4.92 -8.77 -9.07
CA ASP A 80 4.27 -9.67 -8.11
C ASP A 80 3.25 -8.93 -7.22
N LYS A 81 2.37 -9.71 -6.58
CA LYS A 81 1.35 -9.17 -5.68
C LYS A 81 1.98 -8.75 -4.35
N ILE A 82 1.48 -7.65 -3.78
CA ILE A 82 1.79 -7.25 -2.41
C ILE A 82 0.62 -7.58 -1.46
N SER A 83 0.94 -7.89 -0.21
CA SER A 83 -0.08 -8.17 0.82
C SER A 83 -0.35 -7.00 1.75
N ILE A 84 0.59 -6.04 1.85
CA ILE A 84 0.49 -4.86 2.71
C ILE A 84 1.18 -3.70 1.98
N LEU A 85 0.51 -2.55 1.91
CA LEU A 85 1.09 -1.28 1.47
C LEU A 85 1.26 -0.39 2.71
N LEU A 86 2.50 -0.04 3.04
CA LEU A 86 2.82 0.87 4.13
C LEU A 86 3.29 2.20 3.54
N GLY A 87 2.60 3.28 3.89
CA GLY A 87 3.10 4.63 3.64
C GLY A 87 4.17 4.99 4.67
N ALA A 88 5.26 5.61 4.21
CA ALA A 88 6.21 6.30 5.07
C ALA A 88 6.05 7.80 4.79
N ASP A 89 5.66 8.55 5.81
CA ASP A 89 5.73 10.02 5.79
C ASP A 89 7.00 10.45 6.56
N VAL A 90 7.58 11.59 6.20
CA VAL A 90 8.87 12.09 6.74
C VAL A 90 8.67 13.33 7.59
#